data_AF-A0A2S6U8Y1-F1
#
_entry.id   AF-A0A2S6U8Y1-F1
#
_cell.length_a   1.000
_cell.length_b   1.000
_cell.length_c   1.000
_cell.angle_alpha   90.00
_cell.angle_beta   90.00
_cell.angle_gamma   90.00
#
_symmetry.space_group_name_H-M   'P 1'
#
loop_
_entity.id
_entity.type
_entity.pdbx_description
1 polymer ?
#
loop_
_entity_poly.entity_id
_entity_poly.type
_entity_poly.pdbx_seq_one_letter_code
_entity_poly.pdbx_strand_id
1 'polypeptide(L)'
;MKRLLRKGYRMATGLRSLAARTGGGSPRVFYGGARAGDIGGPLVKVKRLRAYFPEHRWGYNLVYCLSGAPYLPAVALRLLKRRGVPLVCNQNGVFYEAWHDGDWRARNAEMAVPYHLAGHVFWQSQFCRDSAQRFLGPRQG
;
A
#
# COMPACT_ATOMS: atom_id res chain seq x y z
N MET A 1 -13.91 -3.10 20.17
CA MET A 1 -13.99 -4.19 19.17
C MET A 1 -13.34 -3.89 17.81
N LYS A 2 -13.71 -2.81 17.10
CA LYS A 2 -13.15 -2.47 15.75
C LYS A 2 -11.61 -2.36 15.69
N ARG A 3 -10.98 -1.83 16.74
CA ARG A 3 -9.53 -1.62 16.82
C ARG A 3 -8.74 -2.93 16.95
N LEU A 4 -9.26 -3.90 17.72
CA LEU A 4 -8.69 -5.24 17.87
C LEU A 4 -8.80 -6.04 16.57
N LEU A 5 -9.97 -6.02 15.94
CA LEU A 5 -10.18 -6.65 14.62
C LEU A 5 -9.22 -6.07 13.56
N ARG A 6 -9.00 -4.76 13.57
CA ARG A 6 -8.03 -4.12 12.67
C ARG A 6 -6.60 -4.55 12.98
N LYS A 7 -6.21 -4.66 14.25
CA LYS A 7 -4.87 -5.16 14.64
C LYS A 7 -4.68 -6.61 14.18
N GLY A 8 -5.64 -7.49 14.46
CA GLY A 8 -5.61 -8.88 14.01
C GLY A 8 -5.53 -9.00 12.48
N TYR A 9 -6.28 -8.16 11.75
CA TYR A 9 -6.21 -8.11 10.30
C TYR A 9 -4.84 -7.66 9.77
N ARG A 10 -4.24 -6.62 10.37
CA ARG A 10 -2.88 -6.16 10.00
C ARG A 10 -1.84 -7.24 10.28
N MET A 11 -1.96 -7.96 11.40
CA MET A 11 -1.08 -9.06 11.75
C MET A 11 -1.20 -10.22 10.74
N ALA A 12 -2.42 -10.69 10.45
CA ALA A 12 -2.66 -11.73 9.46
C ALA A 12 -2.16 -11.31 8.06
N THR A 13 -2.35 -10.05 7.68
CA THR A 13 -1.84 -9.50 6.42
C THR A 13 -0.30 -9.44 6.44
N GLY A 14 0.31 -9.09 7.57
CA GLY A 14 1.75 -9.13 7.77
C GLY A 14 2.34 -10.53 7.61
N LEU A 15 1.69 -11.57 8.15
CA LEU A 15 2.12 -12.96 7.98
C LEU A 15 2.12 -13.41 6.51
N ARG A 16 1.23 -12.85 5.68
CA ARG A 16 1.23 -13.13 4.23
C ARG A 16 2.49 -12.64 3.51
N SER A 17 3.32 -11.78 4.12
CA SER A 17 4.64 -11.43 3.57
C SER A 17 5.54 -12.65 3.35
N LEU A 18 5.35 -13.71 4.13
CA LEU A 18 6.11 -14.96 4.03
C LEU A 18 5.75 -15.77 2.78
N ALA A 19 4.55 -15.55 2.23
CA ALA A 19 4.03 -16.26 1.06
C ALA A 19 4.52 -15.69 -0.28
N ALA A 20 5.37 -14.66 -0.26
CA ALA A 20 5.91 -14.05 -1.47
C ALA A 20 6.92 -14.98 -2.17
N ARG A 21 6.92 -14.95 -3.50
CA ARG A 21 7.92 -15.60 -4.35
C ARG A 21 8.75 -14.52 -5.06
N THR A 22 10.02 -14.83 -5.27
CA THR A 22 10.95 -14.01 -6.05
C THR A 22 11.15 -14.65 -7.42
N GLY A 23 11.45 -13.84 -8.44
CA GLY A 23 11.70 -14.35 -9.80
C GLY A 23 10.50 -14.30 -10.76
N GLY A 24 10.79 -14.60 -12.03
CA GLY A 24 10.01 -14.26 -13.22
C GLY A 24 8.65 -14.93 -13.42
N GLY A 25 8.02 -14.58 -14.55
CA GLY A 25 6.64 -14.93 -14.92
C GLY A 25 5.72 -13.70 -14.92
N SER A 26 4.46 -13.89 -15.33
CA SER A 26 3.46 -12.82 -15.35
C SER A 26 3.23 -12.21 -13.96
N PRO A 27 2.84 -10.93 -13.86
CA PRO A 27 2.59 -10.27 -12.58
C PRO A 27 1.51 -11.00 -11.76
N ARG A 28 1.87 -11.45 -10.56
CA ARG A 28 0.97 -12.03 -9.55
C ARG A 28 0.85 -11.03 -8.41
N VAL A 29 -0.23 -10.25 -8.45
CA VAL A 29 -0.36 -9.03 -7.63
C VAL A 29 -0.96 -9.33 -6.27
N PHE A 30 -0.33 -8.84 -5.21
CA PHE A 30 -0.90 -8.76 -3.88
C PHE A 30 -1.19 -7.31 -3.50
N TYR A 31 -2.43 -6.98 -3.16
CA TYR A 31 -2.85 -5.61 -2.85
C TYR A 31 -2.55 -5.17 -1.40
N GLY A 32 -1.63 -5.87 -0.72
CA GLY A 32 -1.19 -5.50 0.63
C GLY A 32 -2.30 -5.51 1.68
N GLY A 33 -3.37 -6.27 1.46
CA GLY A 33 -4.56 -6.31 2.32
C GLY A 33 -5.61 -5.24 2.00
N ALA A 34 -5.44 -4.42 0.96
CA ALA A 34 -6.50 -3.55 0.50
C ALA A 34 -7.70 -4.37 -0.02
N ARG A 35 -8.90 -3.97 0.37
CA ARG A 35 -10.14 -4.71 0.06
C ARG A 35 -10.82 -4.11 -1.16
N ALA A 36 -11.46 -4.97 -1.95
CA ALA A 36 -12.39 -4.54 -3.00
C ALA A 36 -13.76 -4.23 -2.39
N GLY A 37 -14.50 -3.34 -3.03
CA GLY A 37 -15.89 -3.03 -2.70
C GLY A 37 -16.41 -1.88 -3.55
N ASP A 38 -17.64 -1.48 -3.27
CA ASP A 38 -18.37 -0.50 -4.10
C ASP A 38 -18.43 0.91 -3.50
N ILE A 39 -17.95 1.08 -2.27
CA ILE A 39 -18.04 2.34 -1.53
C ILE A 39 -16.64 2.84 -1.18
N GLY A 40 -16.33 4.07 -1.59
CA GLY A 40 -15.07 4.76 -1.32
C GLY A 40 -13.97 4.49 -2.34
N GLY A 41 -13.11 5.49 -2.54
CA GLY A 41 -12.08 5.50 -3.58
C GLY A 41 -11.16 4.26 -3.59
N PRO A 42 -10.56 3.85 -2.46
CA PRO A 42 -9.67 2.69 -2.43
C PRO A 42 -10.37 1.37 -2.80
N LEU A 43 -11.61 1.16 -2.35
CA LEU A 43 -12.33 -0.11 -2.55
C LEU A 43 -12.73 -0.30 -4.01
N VAL A 44 -13.29 0.75 -4.63
CA VAL A 44 -13.66 0.74 -6.06
C VAL A 44 -12.42 0.57 -6.93
N LYS A 45 -11.30 1.22 -6.57
CA LYS A 45 -10.03 1.07 -7.27
C LYS A 45 -9.54 -0.38 -7.23
N VAL A 46 -9.54 -1.03 -6.06
CA VAL A 46 -9.15 -2.44 -5.95
C VAL A 46 -10.12 -3.34 -6.72
N LYS A 47 -11.43 -3.07 -6.70
CA LYS A 47 -12.42 -3.83 -7.49
C LYS A 47 -12.10 -3.79 -8.99
N ARG A 48 -11.86 -2.59 -9.54
CA ARG A 48 -11.51 -2.40 -10.96
C ARG A 48 -10.16 -3.02 -11.31
N LEU A 49 -9.13 -2.80 -10.48
CA LEU A 49 -7.80 -3.38 -10.73
C LEU A 49 -7.85 -4.91 -10.72
N ARG A 50 -8.65 -5.53 -9.85
CA ARG A 50 -8.81 -6.99 -9.79
C ARG A 50 -9.44 -7.61 -11.03
N ALA A 51 -10.16 -6.85 -11.86
CA ALA A 51 -10.69 -7.34 -13.13
C ALA A 51 -9.57 -7.59 -14.16
N TYR A 52 -8.46 -6.85 -14.07
CA TYR A 52 -7.31 -6.96 -14.98
C TYR A 52 -6.11 -7.68 -14.33
N PHE A 53 -5.94 -7.49 -13.02
CA PHE A 53 -4.85 -8.05 -12.22
C PHE A 53 -5.43 -8.73 -10.97
N PRO A 54 -5.83 -10.00 -11.08
CA PRO A 54 -6.39 -10.76 -9.96
C PRO A 54 -5.47 -10.77 -8.72
N GLU A 55 -6.07 -10.71 -7.53
CA GLU A 55 -5.31 -10.76 -6.28
C GLU A 55 -4.79 -12.18 -6.02
N HIS A 56 -3.48 -12.30 -5.81
CA HIS A 56 -2.83 -13.50 -5.28
C HIS A 56 -2.39 -13.26 -3.83
N ARG A 57 -2.97 -13.99 -2.88
CA ARG A 57 -2.59 -13.91 -1.46
C ARG A 57 -1.42 -14.83 -1.10
N TRP A 58 -1.09 -15.75 -2.01
CA TRP A 58 -0.04 -16.74 -1.90
C TRP A 58 0.71 -16.84 -3.21
N GLY A 59 2.03 -17.02 -3.16
CA GLY A 59 2.86 -17.14 -4.35
C GLY A 59 2.80 -15.89 -5.25
N TYR A 60 2.55 -14.72 -4.67
CA TYR A 60 2.62 -13.44 -5.37
C TYR A 60 4.07 -13.02 -5.55
N ASN A 61 4.34 -12.30 -6.64
CA ASN A 61 5.67 -11.78 -6.97
C ASN A 61 5.69 -10.25 -7.10
N LEU A 62 4.57 -9.57 -6.87
CA LEU A 62 4.48 -8.12 -6.87
C LEU A 62 3.51 -7.67 -5.77
N VAL A 63 3.89 -6.64 -5.00
CA VAL A 63 2.98 -6.00 -4.05
C VAL A 63 2.59 -4.62 -4.56
N TYR A 64 1.28 -4.38 -4.62
CA TYR A 64 0.69 -3.11 -5.03
C TYR A 64 0.04 -2.43 -3.82
N CYS A 65 0.70 -1.41 -3.29
CA CYS A 65 0.23 -0.64 -2.14
C CYS A 65 -0.62 0.56 -2.58
N LEU A 66 -1.67 0.88 -1.82
CA LEU A 66 -2.50 2.07 -2.02
C LEU A 66 -2.31 3.02 -0.83
N SER A 67 -2.04 4.30 -1.08
CA SER A 67 -1.76 5.29 -0.02
C SER A 67 -2.89 5.44 0.99
N GLY A 68 -4.16 5.31 0.55
CA GLY A 68 -5.34 5.38 1.41
C GLY A 68 -5.71 4.07 2.13
N ALA A 69 -4.92 3.00 1.99
CA ALA A 69 -5.23 1.68 2.53
C ALA A 69 -3.99 0.92 3.05
N PRO A 70 -3.19 1.49 3.98
CA PRO A 70 -1.99 0.84 4.49
C PRO A 70 -2.33 -0.26 5.51
N TYR A 71 -2.67 -1.45 5.02
CA TYR A 71 -2.93 -2.62 5.88
C TYR A 71 -1.67 -3.45 6.16
N LEU A 72 -0.73 -3.50 5.21
CA LEU A 72 0.52 -4.21 5.37
C LEU A 72 1.45 -3.47 6.36
N PRO A 73 1.90 -4.11 7.45
CA PRO A 73 2.80 -3.47 8.42
C PRO A 73 4.15 -3.08 7.81
N ALA A 74 4.78 -2.02 8.35
CA ALA A 74 6.09 -1.55 7.91
C ALA A 74 7.18 -2.64 7.95
N VAL A 75 7.17 -3.49 8.99
CA VAL A 75 8.09 -4.63 9.10
C VAL A 75 7.94 -5.62 7.94
N ALA A 76 6.71 -5.89 7.52
CA ALA A 76 6.42 -6.78 6.40
C ALA A 76 6.85 -6.17 5.07
N LEU A 77 6.62 -4.87 4.85
CA LEU A 77 7.10 -4.15 3.67
C LEU A 77 8.64 -4.17 3.57
N ARG A 78 9.33 -3.91 4.68
CA ARG A 78 10.80 -3.97 4.74
C ARG A 78 11.32 -5.38 4.47
N LEU A 79 10.68 -6.41 5.01
CA LEU A 79 11.02 -7.80 4.72
C LEU A 79 10.88 -8.13 3.23
N LEU A 80 9.75 -7.75 2.62
CA LEU A 80 9.51 -7.97 1.19
C LEU A 80 10.54 -7.27 0.31
N LYS A 81 10.86 -6.00 0.63
CA LYS A 81 11.92 -5.25 -0.07
C LYS A 81 13.28 -5.95 0.04
N ARG A 82 13.66 -6.40 1.25
CA ARG A 82 14.91 -7.15 1.49
C ARG A 82 14.95 -8.47 0.73
N ARG A 83 13.81 -9.14 0.57
CA ARG A 83 13.66 -10.35 -0.25
C ARG A 83 13.67 -10.05 -1.75
N GLY A 84 13.77 -8.79 -2.19
CA GLY A 84 13.77 -8.44 -3.61
C GLY A 84 12.40 -8.56 -4.27
N VAL A 85 11.31 -8.58 -3.50
CA VAL A 85 9.95 -8.56 -4.06
C VAL A 85 9.63 -7.13 -4.54
N PRO A 86 9.29 -6.94 -5.83
CA PRO A 86 8.86 -5.65 -6.35
C PRO A 86 7.71 -5.03 -5.56
N LEU A 87 7.89 -3.78 -5.18
CA LEU A 87 6.89 -2.96 -4.48
C LEU A 87 6.49 -1.79 -5.39
N VAL A 88 5.19 -1.67 -5.66
CA VAL A 88 4.59 -0.57 -6.41
C VAL A 88 3.65 0.20 -5.47
N CYS A 89 3.71 1.52 -5.47
CA CYS A 89 2.83 2.37 -4.66
C CYS A 89 1.93 3.22 -5.56
N ASN A 90 0.63 3.24 -5.27
CA ASN A 90 -0.33 4.15 -5.87
C ASN A 90 -0.62 5.29 -4.88
N GLN A 91 -0.01 6.44 -5.15
CA GLN A 91 0.00 7.63 -4.31
C GLN A 91 -1.05 8.64 -4.80
N ASN A 92 -2.21 8.64 -4.12
CA ASN A 92 -3.37 9.47 -4.50
C ASN A 92 -3.49 10.77 -3.70
N GLY A 93 -2.81 10.86 -2.57
CA GLY A 93 -3.01 11.96 -1.62
C GLY A 93 -2.43 11.60 -0.26
N VAL A 94 -2.35 12.61 0.59
CA VAL A 94 -1.76 12.59 1.93
C VAL A 94 -2.80 13.06 2.93
N PHE A 95 -2.74 12.61 4.18
CA PHE A 95 -3.60 13.12 5.23
C PHE A 95 -3.29 14.59 5.51
N TYR A 96 -4.32 15.40 5.71
CA TYR A 96 -4.20 16.83 5.99
C TYR A 96 -5.21 17.26 7.04
N GLU A 97 -4.84 18.26 7.84
CA GLU A 97 -5.63 18.69 8.99
C GLU A 97 -7.03 19.19 8.64
N ALA A 98 -7.21 19.85 7.48
CA ALA A 98 -8.50 20.41 7.10
C ALA A 98 -9.59 19.37 6.81
N TRP A 99 -9.25 18.09 6.65
CA TRP A 99 -10.23 17.03 6.35
C TRP A 99 -10.05 15.76 7.18
N HIS A 100 -8.93 15.62 7.91
CA HIS A 100 -8.68 14.47 8.76
C HIS A 100 -8.78 14.86 10.23
N ASP A 101 -9.87 14.45 10.88
CA ASP A 101 -10.13 14.71 12.31
C ASP A 101 -9.18 13.97 13.29
N GLY A 102 -8.17 13.26 12.78
CA GLY A 102 -7.22 12.49 13.57
C GLY A 102 -5.79 12.99 13.44
N ASP A 103 -4.85 12.21 13.99
CA ASP A 103 -3.42 12.49 13.84
C ASP A 103 -2.97 12.24 12.40
N TRP A 104 -3.12 13.28 11.58
CA TRP A 104 -2.75 13.26 10.16
C TRP A 104 -1.24 13.07 9.97
N ARG A 105 -0.41 13.53 10.90
CA ARG A 105 1.05 13.36 10.86
C ARG A 105 1.42 11.91 11.05
N ALA A 106 0.86 11.24 12.07
CA ALA A 106 1.09 9.81 12.26
C ALA A 106 0.58 8.98 11.08
N ARG A 107 -0.54 9.36 10.47
CA ARG A 107 -1.05 8.71 9.27
C ARG A 107 -0.14 8.89 8.05
N ASN A 108 0.41 10.09 7.87
CA ASN A 108 1.40 10.34 6.83
C ASN A 108 2.71 9.60 7.09
N ALA A 109 3.13 9.46 8.35
CA ALA A 109 4.27 8.62 8.70
C ALA A 109 4.04 7.13 8.34
N GLU A 110 2.82 6.59 8.57
CA GLU A 110 2.46 5.25 8.09
C GLU A 110 2.47 5.14 6.56
N MET A 111 1.96 6.16 5.86
CA MET A 111 1.88 6.23 4.39
C MET A 111 3.25 6.38 3.72
N ALA A 112 4.18 7.09 4.37
CA ALA A 112 5.53 7.32 3.86
C ALA A 112 6.32 6.00 3.71
N VAL A 113 6.01 4.98 4.51
CA VAL A 113 6.73 3.70 4.47
C VAL A 113 6.62 2.99 3.10
N PRO A 114 5.43 2.63 2.59
CA PRO A 114 5.33 2.04 1.26
C PRO A 114 5.75 3.01 0.16
N TYR A 115 5.55 4.33 0.35
CA TYR A 115 5.97 5.35 -0.62
C TYR A 115 7.49 5.33 -0.87
N HIS A 116 8.30 5.28 0.19
CA HIS A 116 9.77 5.25 0.08
C HIS A 116 10.36 3.88 -0.23
N LEU A 117 9.68 2.79 0.14
CA LEU A 117 10.16 1.43 -0.15
C LEU A 117 9.86 0.98 -1.59
N ALA A 118 8.82 1.56 -2.21
CA ALA A 118 8.41 1.22 -3.56
C ALA A 118 9.52 1.49 -4.58
N GLY A 119 9.71 0.55 -5.50
CA GLY A 119 10.57 0.77 -6.68
C GLY A 119 9.89 1.62 -7.74
N HIS A 120 8.55 1.67 -7.74
CA HIS A 120 7.77 2.50 -8.65
C HIS A 120 6.59 3.13 -7.94
N VAL A 121 6.32 4.41 -8.23
CA VAL A 121 5.20 5.15 -7.66
C VAL A 121 4.34 5.74 -8.77
N PHE A 122 3.05 5.41 -8.76
CA PHE A 122 2.05 6.10 -9.55
C PHE A 122 1.51 7.29 -8.77
N TRP A 123 1.81 8.50 -9.22
CA TRP A 123 1.12 9.71 -8.78
C TRP A 123 -0.07 9.98 -9.69
N GLN A 124 -1.26 10.22 -9.12
CA GLN A 124 -2.45 10.48 -9.94
C GLN A 124 -2.42 11.84 -10.64
N SER A 125 -1.62 12.77 -10.12
CA SER A 125 -1.42 14.11 -10.68
C SER A 125 -0.12 14.69 -10.16
N GLN A 126 0.32 15.80 -10.77
CA GLN A 126 1.44 16.58 -10.26
C GLN A 126 1.18 17.08 -8.83
N PHE A 127 -0.05 17.50 -8.52
CA PHE A 127 -0.44 17.89 -7.16
C PHE A 127 -0.25 16.76 -6.13
N CYS A 128 -0.61 15.52 -6.48
CA CYS A 128 -0.39 14.36 -5.60
C CYS A 128 1.10 14.09 -5.36
N ARG A 129 1.93 14.31 -6.39
CA ARG A 129 3.40 14.20 -6.30
C ARG A 129 3.97 15.26 -5.37
N ASP A 130 3.65 16.53 -5.60
CA ASP A 130 4.18 17.64 -4.81
C ASP A 130 3.74 17.53 -3.35
N SER A 131 2.47 17.16 -3.12
CA SER A 131 1.95 16.88 -1.79
C SER A 131 2.70 15.72 -1.14
N ALA A 132 2.93 14.61 -1.85
CA ALA A 132 3.69 13.49 -1.30
C ALA A 132 5.12 13.90 -0.94
N GLN A 133 5.81 14.68 -1.78
CA GLN A 133 7.15 15.17 -1.48
C GLN A 133 7.17 16.09 -0.25
N ARG A 134 6.17 16.96 -0.10
CA ARG A 134 6.05 17.87 1.05
C ARG A 134 5.73 17.15 2.35
N PHE A 135 4.79 16.21 2.34
CA PHE A 135 4.21 15.64 3.56
C PHE A 135 4.71 14.23 3.91
N LEU A 136 5.21 13.46 2.93
CA LEU A 136 5.83 12.15 3.13
C LEU A 136 7.37 12.22 3.05
N GLY A 137 7.90 13.36 2.61
CA GLY A 137 9.32 13.63 2.43
C GLY A 137 9.80 13.43 0.98
N PRO A 138 10.90 14.10 0.58
CA PRO A 138 11.50 13.93 -0.74
C PRO A 138 11.85 12.47 -1.02
N ARG A 139 11.51 11.98 -2.21
CA ARG A 139 11.82 10.61 -2.62
C ARG A 139 13.23 10.55 -3.23
N GLN A 140 14.03 9.55 -2.85
CA GLN A 140 15.41 9.38 -3.33
C GLN A 140 15.58 8.26 -4.38
N GLY A 141 14.66 8.15 -5.34
CA GLY A 141 14.86 7.27 -6.51
C GLY A 141 13.58 6.97 -7.25
#